data_AF-A0A5Q2N0H6-F1
#
_entry.id   AF-A0A5Q2N0H6-F1
#
_cell.length_a   1.000
_cell.length_b   1.000
_cell.length_c   1.000
_cell.angle_alpha   90.00
_cell.angle_beta   90.00
_cell.angle_gamma   90.00
#
_symmetry.space_group_name_H-M   'P 1'
#
loop_
_entity.id
_entity.type
_entity.pdbx_description
1 polymer ?
#
loop_
_entity_poly.entity_id
_entity_poly.type
_entity_poly.pdbx_seq_one_letter_code
_entity_poly.pdbx_strand_id
1 'polypeptide(L)'
;MQELLGKNSDWHVKIIGTDINREALQKARQGQYRSWSFRSIDRTYMNQYFSQDGSWSIDPSIREAVRFEYLNLVEDSYPDYAKGIYDIDLILCRNVFIYFQDEGIEKVLNKFFHTLSPQGYLLTGHAEILGVKTEHYFHMDSYREGRIWKRGKPSFVKEQKASFCAERILSVAFKDSSLVKSVLDQNRTLSHRQKQESLRQEKESMLSREHREVSTDEDQEKRSLLEIAREKADRKKYAEALQDCQRHLKSHPFDARAYYLISLIYVEQGLEEEAIATLRKVLYLAPHYISAHIELGHLYINQGNLQKGRKVWIKAKEIILQEPTDLYYEGDERLEELLRKMKCLLGEG
;
A
#
# COMPACT_ATOMS: atom_id res chain seq x y z
N MET A 1 1.60 -22.71 -6.71
CA MET A 1 2.93 -23.34 -6.56
C MET A 1 2.85 -24.85 -6.68
N GLN A 2 2.00 -25.58 -5.94
CA GLN A 2 1.86 -27.03 -6.08
C GLN A 2 1.55 -27.51 -7.51
N GLU A 3 0.66 -26.81 -8.22
CA GLU A 3 0.37 -27.13 -9.64
C GLU A 3 1.56 -26.86 -10.57
N LEU A 4 2.39 -25.86 -10.26
CA LEU A 4 3.57 -25.50 -11.06
C LEU A 4 4.78 -26.40 -10.78
N LEU A 5 4.94 -26.84 -9.53
CA LEU A 5 6.05 -27.69 -9.09
C LEU A 5 5.77 -29.19 -9.35
N GLY A 6 4.51 -29.55 -9.57
CA GLY A 6 4.06 -30.92 -9.84
C GLY A 6 3.78 -31.73 -8.56
N LYS A 7 2.85 -32.69 -8.65
CA LYS A 7 2.39 -33.49 -7.50
C LYS A 7 3.45 -34.39 -6.85
N ASN A 8 4.57 -34.65 -7.53
CA ASN A 8 5.67 -35.52 -7.07
C ASN A 8 6.94 -34.74 -6.70
N SER A 9 6.83 -33.46 -6.38
CA SER A 9 7.98 -32.63 -6.02
C SER A 9 8.32 -32.80 -4.53
N ASP A 10 9.59 -32.97 -4.17
CA ASP A 10 10.06 -33.01 -2.78
C ASP A 10 10.06 -31.63 -2.08
N TRP A 11 9.34 -30.65 -2.64
CA TRP A 11 9.32 -29.28 -2.14
C TRP A 11 8.37 -29.12 -0.96
N HIS A 12 8.93 -28.69 0.18
CA HIS A 12 8.16 -28.24 1.33
C HIS A 12 7.99 -26.72 1.31
N VAL A 13 6.93 -26.25 0.67
CA VAL A 13 6.64 -24.82 0.54
C VAL A 13 6.02 -24.28 1.84
N LYS A 14 6.64 -23.25 2.41
CA LYS A 14 6.10 -22.48 3.54
C LYS A 14 5.98 -21.03 3.16
N ILE A 15 4.87 -20.39 3.55
CA ILE A 15 4.62 -18.98 3.26
C ILE A 15 4.52 -18.22 4.58
N ILE A 16 5.24 -17.09 4.68
CA ILE A 16 5.13 -16.16 5.80
C ILE A 16 4.47 -14.89 5.28
N GLY A 17 3.28 -14.58 5.77
CA GLY A 17 2.59 -13.32 5.51
C GLY A 17 2.84 -12.35 6.66
N THR A 18 3.30 -11.13 6.37
CA THR A 18 3.53 -10.10 7.39
C THR A 18 2.81 -8.81 7.08
N ASP A 19 2.34 -8.12 8.11
CA ASP A 19 1.71 -6.80 7.98
C ASP A 19 1.88 -5.99 9.28
N ILE A 20 1.83 -4.67 9.15
CA ILE A 20 1.77 -3.74 10.29
C ILE A 20 0.34 -3.66 10.86
N ASN A 21 -0.68 -3.97 10.06
CA ASN A 21 -2.08 -3.95 10.46
C ASN A 21 -2.49 -5.29 11.09
N ARG A 22 -2.68 -5.28 12.42
CA ARG A 22 -3.08 -6.46 13.19
C ARG A 22 -4.47 -6.99 12.83
N GLU A 23 -5.40 -6.11 12.47
CA GLU A 23 -6.76 -6.52 12.06
C GLU A 23 -6.73 -7.24 10.71
N ALA A 24 -5.91 -6.74 9.77
CA ALA A 24 -5.71 -7.40 8.48
C ALA A 24 -5.12 -8.81 8.67
N LEU A 25 -4.13 -8.96 9.55
CA LEU A 25 -3.58 -10.27 9.91
C LEU A 25 -4.62 -11.20 10.53
N GLN A 26 -5.50 -10.68 11.40
CA GLN A 26 -6.56 -11.49 12.00
C GLN A 26 -7.54 -12.00 10.93
N LYS A 27 -7.96 -11.14 10.00
CA LYS A 27 -8.80 -11.52 8.85
C LYS A 27 -8.10 -12.53 7.93
N ALA A 28 -6.82 -12.33 7.65
CA ALA A 28 -6.02 -13.24 6.84
C ALA A 28 -5.92 -14.65 7.47
N ARG A 29 -5.74 -14.72 8.80
CA ARG A 29 -5.74 -16.00 9.54
C ARG A 29 -7.09 -16.72 9.50
N GLN A 30 -8.20 -15.99 9.45
CA GLN A 30 -9.53 -16.60 9.31
C GLN A 30 -9.67 -17.30 7.95
N GLY A 31 -9.07 -16.72 6.89
CA GLY A 31 -9.14 -17.28 5.54
C GLY A 31 -10.54 -17.20 4.93
N GLN A 32 -11.33 -16.21 5.34
CA GLN A 32 -12.70 -15.97 4.89
C GLN A 32 -12.77 -14.76 3.97
N TYR A 33 -13.52 -14.91 2.89
CA TYR A 33 -13.58 -13.96 1.79
C TYR A 33 -15.03 -13.69 1.37
N ARG A 34 -15.26 -12.48 0.88
CA ARG A 34 -16.52 -12.09 0.21
C ARG A 34 -16.41 -12.31 -1.28
N SER A 35 -17.54 -12.40 -1.99
CA SER A 35 -17.58 -12.58 -3.45
C SER A 35 -16.72 -11.56 -4.22
N TRP A 36 -16.66 -10.31 -3.74
CA TRP A 36 -15.84 -9.25 -4.34
C TRP A 36 -14.32 -9.53 -4.34
N SER A 37 -13.84 -10.40 -3.45
CA SER A 37 -12.43 -10.78 -3.33
C SER A 37 -11.94 -11.56 -4.57
N PHE A 38 -12.87 -12.14 -5.33
CA PHE A 38 -12.59 -13.03 -6.46
C PHE A 38 -12.73 -12.38 -7.83
N ARG A 39 -12.92 -11.05 -7.91
CA ARG A 39 -13.14 -10.32 -9.18
C ARG A 39 -12.07 -10.53 -10.25
N SER A 40 -10.89 -11.02 -9.87
CA SER A 40 -9.74 -11.25 -10.75
C SER A 40 -9.23 -12.70 -10.69
N ILE A 41 -10.03 -13.63 -10.15
CA ILE A 41 -9.68 -15.05 -10.00
C ILE A 41 -10.60 -15.89 -10.91
N ASP A 42 -10.02 -16.84 -11.64
CA ASP A 42 -10.78 -17.80 -12.45
C ASP A 42 -11.68 -18.67 -11.56
N ARG A 43 -12.92 -18.91 -11.99
CA ARG A 43 -13.91 -19.70 -11.24
C ARG A 43 -13.45 -21.13 -10.98
N THR A 44 -12.59 -21.69 -11.83
CA THR A 44 -12.00 -23.01 -11.65
C THR A 44 -11.22 -23.09 -10.34
N TYR A 45 -10.39 -22.08 -10.07
CA TYR A 45 -9.63 -22.01 -8.81
C TYR A 45 -10.52 -21.76 -7.60
N MET A 46 -11.59 -20.99 -7.76
CA MET A 46 -12.57 -20.82 -6.69
C MET A 46 -13.18 -22.16 -6.27
N ASN A 47 -13.66 -22.94 -7.24
CA ASN A 47 -14.30 -24.23 -6.97
C ASN A 47 -13.33 -25.28 -6.43
N GLN A 48 -12.06 -25.18 -6.78
CA GLN A 48 -11.03 -26.14 -6.38
C GLN A 48 -10.47 -25.87 -4.98
N TYR A 49 -10.35 -24.59 -4.58
CA TYR A 49 -9.61 -24.20 -3.37
C TYR A 49 -10.44 -23.45 -2.33
N PHE A 50 -11.71 -23.19 -2.61
CA PHE A 50 -12.62 -22.52 -1.68
C PHE A 50 -13.92 -23.29 -1.54
N SER A 51 -14.45 -23.31 -0.32
CA SER A 51 -15.79 -23.81 -0.02
C SER A 51 -16.71 -22.64 0.31
N GLN A 52 -17.99 -22.77 -0.04
CA GLN A 52 -19.00 -21.76 0.23
C GLN A 52 -20.02 -22.28 1.24
N ASP A 53 -19.93 -21.80 2.48
CA ASP A 53 -20.96 -21.97 3.50
C ASP A 53 -21.22 -20.62 4.17
N GLY A 54 -22.18 -19.88 3.62
CA GLY A 54 -22.43 -18.46 3.92
C GLY A 54 -21.37 -17.51 3.35
N SER A 55 -20.10 -17.70 3.70
CA SER A 55 -18.94 -16.97 3.17
C SER A 55 -17.94 -17.90 2.49
N TRP A 56 -17.09 -17.38 1.61
CA TRP A 56 -16.08 -18.20 0.92
C TRP A 56 -14.90 -18.45 1.85
N SER A 57 -14.60 -19.70 2.15
CA SER A 57 -13.48 -20.08 3.02
C SER A 57 -12.43 -20.84 2.21
N ILE A 58 -11.15 -20.50 2.40
CA ILE A 58 -10.05 -21.21 1.75
C ILE A 58 -9.88 -22.61 2.34
N ASP A 59 -9.45 -23.56 1.50
CA ASP A 59 -9.11 -24.92 1.91
C ASP A 59 -8.16 -24.93 3.13
N PRO A 60 -8.48 -25.65 4.22
CA PRO A 60 -7.65 -25.70 5.41
C PRO A 60 -6.21 -26.14 5.15
N SER A 61 -5.96 -27.04 4.20
CA SER A 61 -4.62 -27.53 3.86
C SER A 61 -3.73 -26.43 3.29
N ILE A 62 -4.30 -25.49 2.55
CA ILE A 62 -3.58 -24.31 2.05
C ILE A 62 -3.33 -23.34 3.19
N ARG A 63 -4.33 -23.14 4.05
CA ARG A 63 -4.22 -22.25 5.21
C ARG A 63 -3.09 -22.67 6.16
N GLU A 64 -2.90 -23.97 6.37
CA GLU A 64 -1.84 -24.51 7.23
C GLU A 64 -0.42 -24.29 6.68
N ALA A 65 -0.28 -24.13 5.35
CA ALA A 65 1.00 -23.81 4.72
C ALA A 65 1.42 -22.33 4.90
N VAL A 66 0.52 -21.49 5.42
CA VAL A 66 0.74 -20.04 5.59
C VAL A 66 0.75 -19.67 7.07
N ARG A 67 1.83 -19.01 7.51
CA ARG A 67 1.91 -18.41 8.84
C ARG A 67 1.87 -16.89 8.72
N PHE A 68 1.08 -16.26 9.59
CA PHE A 68 0.96 -14.80 9.62
C PHE A 68 1.64 -14.22 10.86
N GLU A 69 2.51 -13.22 10.66
CA GLU A 69 3.27 -12.54 11.71
C GLU A 69 3.09 -11.02 11.66
N TYR A 70 3.14 -10.36 12.82
CA TYR A 70 3.25 -8.90 12.85
C TYR A 70 4.70 -8.50 12.56
N LEU A 71 4.88 -7.55 11.64
CA LEU A 71 6.17 -6.98 11.30
C LEU A 71 6.01 -5.54 10.80
N ASN A 72 6.72 -4.61 11.42
CA ASN A 72 6.98 -3.28 10.84
C ASN A 72 8.28 -3.35 10.02
N LEU A 73 8.17 -3.21 8.70
CA LEU A 73 9.32 -3.31 7.79
C LEU A 73 10.44 -2.30 8.12
N VAL A 74 10.10 -1.11 8.61
CA VAL A 74 11.08 -0.04 8.86
C VAL A 74 11.69 -0.17 10.25
N GLU A 75 10.86 -0.38 11.28
CA GLU A 75 11.29 -0.35 12.68
C GLU A 75 11.84 -1.69 13.17
N ASP A 76 11.20 -2.81 12.81
CA ASP A 76 11.59 -4.11 13.33
C ASP A 76 12.89 -4.60 12.69
N SER A 77 13.67 -5.37 13.45
CA SER A 77 14.91 -5.96 12.97
C SER A 77 14.63 -7.28 12.24
N TYR A 78 15.20 -7.44 11.05
CA TYR A 78 15.24 -8.71 10.32
C TYR A 78 16.54 -8.81 9.52
N PRO A 79 17.07 -10.03 9.27
CA PRO A 79 16.48 -11.35 9.51
C PRO A 79 16.15 -11.64 10.99
N ASP A 80 14.99 -12.25 11.23
CA ASP A 80 14.49 -12.62 12.57
C ASP A 80 14.47 -14.14 12.69
N TYR A 81 15.48 -14.71 13.33
CA TYR A 81 15.65 -16.15 13.50
C TYR A 81 14.59 -16.79 14.39
N ALA A 82 14.11 -16.06 15.41
CA ALA A 82 13.08 -16.56 16.31
C ALA A 82 11.75 -16.70 15.59
N LYS A 83 11.42 -15.75 14.70
CA LYS A 83 10.25 -15.84 13.83
C LYS A 83 10.49 -16.64 12.57
N GLY A 84 11.68 -17.17 12.29
CA GLY A 84 11.94 -17.91 11.05
C GLY A 84 11.90 -17.05 9.77
N ILE A 85 12.20 -15.76 9.88
CA ILE A 85 12.27 -14.80 8.77
C ILE A 85 13.76 -14.63 8.41
N TYR A 86 14.34 -15.69 7.83
CA TYR A 86 15.73 -15.74 7.36
C TYR A 86 15.83 -16.80 6.25
N ASP A 87 16.89 -16.70 5.44
CA ASP A 87 17.16 -17.61 4.31
C ASP A 87 15.94 -17.84 3.39
N ILE A 88 15.27 -16.73 3.05
CA ILE A 88 14.03 -16.74 2.26
C ILE A 88 14.35 -16.83 0.77
N ASP A 89 13.79 -17.80 0.06
CA ASP A 89 14.01 -17.94 -1.39
C ASP A 89 13.30 -16.88 -2.24
N LEU A 90 12.17 -16.39 -1.75
CA LEU A 90 11.31 -15.45 -2.48
C LEU A 90 10.65 -14.46 -1.52
N ILE A 91 10.94 -13.17 -1.69
CA ILE A 91 10.22 -12.08 -1.03
C ILE A 91 9.27 -11.44 -2.05
N LEU A 92 7.99 -11.38 -1.69
CA LEU A 92 6.96 -10.63 -2.41
C LEU A 92 6.61 -9.39 -1.58
N CYS A 93 7.04 -8.21 -2.02
CA CYS A 93 6.74 -6.94 -1.37
C CYS A 93 6.14 -5.97 -2.38
N ARG A 94 4.86 -6.17 -2.71
CA ARG A 94 4.14 -5.41 -3.73
C ARG A 94 3.22 -4.40 -3.09
N ASN A 95 3.24 -3.17 -3.60
CA ASN A 95 2.34 -2.07 -3.26
C ASN A 95 2.54 -1.53 -1.84
N VAL A 96 3.76 -1.69 -1.31
CA VAL A 96 4.15 -1.24 0.03
C VAL A 96 5.13 -0.07 -0.03
N PHE A 97 6.13 -0.10 -0.91
CA PHE A 97 7.16 0.94 -0.96
C PHE A 97 6.62 2.33 -1.36
N ILE A 98 5.43 2.39 -1.97
CA ILE A 98 4.75 3.64 -2.32
C ILE A 98 4.43 4.53 -1.11
N TYR A 99 4.51 3.98 0.11
CA TYR A 99 4.28 4.71 1.35
C TYR A 99 5.58 5.18 2.03
N PHE A 100 6.74 4.84 1.49
CA PHE A 100 8.05 5.13 2.09
C PHE A 100 8.78 6.24 1.34
N GLN A 101 9.59 6.99 2.09
CA GLN A 101 10.63 7.85 1.53
C GLN A 101 11.84 7.01 1.12
N ASP A 102 12.71 7.55 0.26
CA ASP A 102 13.87 6.84 -0.29
C ASP A 102 14.75 6.19 0.79
N GLU A 103 14.99 6.87 1.93
CA GLU A 103 15.78 6.32 3.04
C GLU A 103 15.08 5.12 3.71
N GLY A 104 13.75 5.17 3.79
CA GLY A 104 12.94 4.06 4.31
C GLY A 104 13.00 2.86 3.37
N ILE A 105 12.91 3.09 2.07
CA ILE A 105 13.05 2.05 1.04
C ILE A 105 14.44 1.41 1.13
N GLU A 106 15.51 2.21 1.17
CA GLU A 106 16.88 1.70 1.24
C GLU A 106 17.12 0.85 2.50
N LYS A 107 16.64 1.30 3.66
CA LYS A 107 16.71 0.52 4.91
C LYS A 107 16.03 -0.84 4.76
N VAL A 108 14.84 -0.89 4.18
CA VAL A 108 14.09 -2.14 3.99
C VAL A 108 14.76 -3.04 2.96
N LEU A 109 15.26 -2.49 1.85
CA LEU A 109 15.99 -3.24 0.83
C LEU A 109 17.27 -3.87 1.38
N ASN A 110 18.03 -3.15 2.22
CA ASN A 110 19.19 -3.70 2.90
C ASN A 110 18.81 -4.89 3.79
N LYS A 111 17.73 -4.77 4.57
CA LYS A 111 17.26 -5.88 5.39
C LYS A 111 16.77 -7.07 4.54
N PHE A 112 16.04 -6.83 3.44
CA PHE A 112 15.66 -7.88 2.49
C PHE A 112 16.86 -8.59 1.88
N PHE A 113 17.92 -7.85 1.52
CA PHE A 113 19.16 -8.44 1.03
C PHE A 113 19.78 -9.43 2.03
N HIS A 114 19.75 -9.12 3.33
CA HIS A 114 20.25 -10.01 4.37
C HIS A 114 19.30 -11.16 4.73
N THR A 115 18.00 -11.00 4.48
CA THR A 115 16.98 -12.03 4.72
C THR A 115 16.87 -13.06 3.59
N LEU A 116 17.08 -12.66 2.34
CA LEU A 116 17.00 -13.57 1.20
C LEU A 116 18.10 -14.64 1.24
N SER A 117 17.83 -15.84 0.71
CA SER A 117 18.87 -16.84 0.45
C SER A 117 19.84 -16.34 -0.63
N PRO A 118 21.05 -16.90 -0.77
CA PRO A 118 22.04 -16.43 -1.76
C PRO A 118 21.53 -16.40 -3.22
N GLN A 119 20.55 -17.24 -3.54
CA GLN A 119 19.90 -17.31 -4.85
C GLN A 119 18.49 -16.73 -4.85
N GLY A 120 18.12 -16.05 -3.76
CA GLY A 120 16.76 -15.57 -3.54
C GLY A 120 16.37 -14.42 -4.46
N TYR A 121 15.05 -14.28 -4.63
CA TYR A 121 14.44 -13.27 -5.50
C TYR A 121 13.53 -12.33 -4.70
N LEU A 122 13.53 -11.07 -5.09
CA LEU A 122 12.60 -10.05 -4.65
C LEU A 122 11.69 -9.67 -5.83
N LEU A 123 10.38 -9.64 -5.58
CA LEU A 123 9.39 -9.08 -6.49
C LEU A 123 8.68 -7.93 -5.80
N THR A 124 8.69 -6.76 -6.45
CA THR A 124 7.94 -5.58 -6.02
C THR A 124 6.78 -5.28 -6.96
N GLY A 125 5.93 -4.31 -6.63
CA GLY A 125 4.95 -3.82 -7.59
C GLY A 125 5.62 -3.00 -8.69
N HIS A 126 4.83 -2.66 -9.71
CA HIS A 126 5.32 -1.95 -10.89
C HIS A 126 5.89 -0.59 -10.49
N ALA A 127 7.15 -0.38 -10.86
CA ALA A 127 7.88 0.87 -10.65
C ALA A 127 8.22 1.26 -9.21
N GLU A 128 7.96 0.42 -8.21
CA GLU A 128 8.04 0.79 -6.78
C GLU A 128 9.42 1.14 -6.26
N ILE A 129 10.46 0.54 -6.83
CA ILE A 129 11.86 0.78 -6.45
C ILE A 129 12.66 1.33 -7.65
N LEU A 130 11.98 1.87 -8.66
CA LEU A 130 12.64 2.48 -9.82
C LEU A 130 13.14 3.87 -9.46
N GLY A 131 14.45 4.07 -9.59
CA GLY A 131 15.13 5.31 -9.22
C GLY A 131 15.85 5.24 -7.87
N VAL A 132 15.57 4.21 -7.07
CA VAL A 132 16.33 3.91 -5.85
C VAL A 132 17.59 3.13 -6.23
N LYS A 133 18.72 3.45 -5.59
CA LYS A 133 20.00 2.76 -5.81
C LYS A 133 19.95 1.33 -5.29
N THR A 134 19.52 0.41 -6.14
CA THR A 134 19.36 -1.02 -5.83
C THR A 134 20.58 -1.86 -6.21
N GLU A 135 21.49 -1.30 -6.99
CA GLU A 135 22.60 -2.00 -7.66
C GLU A 135 23.61 -2.64 -6.69
N HIS A 136 23.70 -2.12 -5.46
CA HIS A 136 24.55 -2.68 -4.41
C HIS A 136 23.97 -3.95 -3.79
N TYR A 137 22.66 -4.17 -3.93
CA TYR A 137 21.91 -5.26 -3.29
C TYR A 137 21.42 -6.30 -4.30
N PHE A 138 20.97 -5.86 -5.48
CA PHE A 138 20.21 -6.70 -6.41
C PHE A 138 20.64 -6.53 -7.86
N HIS A 139 20.56 -7.63 -8.62
CA HIS A 139 20.58 -7.64 -10.08
C HIS A 139 19.14 -7.71 -10.59
N MET A 140 18.78 -6.81 -11.51
CA MET A 140 17.42 -6.74 -12.06
C MET A 140 17.35 -7.46 -13.40
N ASP A 141 16.48 -8.46 -13.50
CA ASP A 141 16.09 -9.05 -14.78
C ASP A 141 14.70 -8.52 -15.18
N SER A 142 14.54 -8.19 -16.46
CA SER A 142 13.28 -7.69 -17.00
C SER A 142 12.63 -8.75 -17.88
N TYR A 143 11.36 -9.05 -17.60
CA TYR A 143 10.50 -9.94 -18.37
C TYR A 143 9.35 -9.13 -18.97
N ARG A 144 8.62 -9.72 -19.93
CA ARG A 144 7.47 -9.06 -20.55
C ARG A 144 6.35 -8.77 -19.54
N GLU A 145 6.26 -9.60 -18.52
CA GLU A 145 5.22 -9.60 -17.48
C GLU A 145 5.61 -8.78 -16.25
N GLY A 146 6.87 -8.34 -16.14
CA GLY A 146 7.34 -7.60 -14.96
C GLY A 146 8.85 -7.62 -14.78
N ARG A 147 9.31 -7.20 -13.61
CA ARG A 147 10.73 -7.18 -13.24
C ARG A 147 10.95 -8.04 -12.01
N ILE A 148 12.08 -8.72 -11.97
CA ILE A 148 12.51 -9.53 -10.85
C ILE A 148 13.88 -9.03 -10.38
N TRP A 149 14.11 -9.04 -9.09
CA TRP A 149 15.39 -8.64 -8.49
C TRP A 149 16.02 -9.85 -7.86
N LYS A 150 17.12 -10.34 -8.44
CA LYS A 150 17.91 -11.42 -7.87
C LYS A 150 18.90 -10.84 -6.87
N ARG A 151 19.05 -11.50 -5.71
CA ARG A 151 20.07 -11.11 -4.71
C ARG A 151 21.45 -11.07 -5.36
N GLY A 152 22.14 -9.94 -5.21
CA GLY A 152 23.51 -9.74 -5.69
C GLY A 152 24.54 -10.48 -4.83
N LYS A 153 25.77 -10.60 -5.33
CA LYS A 153 26.89 -11.01 -4.48
C LYS A 153 27.17 -9.89 -3.48
N PRO A 154 27.49 -10.20 -2.21
CA PRO A 154 27.95 -9.19 -1.27
C PRO A 154 29.22 -8.55 -1.84
N SER A 155 29.07 -7.40 -2.48
CA SER A 155 30.18 -6.58 -2.91
C SER A 155 30.75 -5.95 -1.66
N PHE A 156 32.05 -6.13 -1.38
CA PHE A 156 32.73 -5.53 -0.23
C PHE A 156 32.38 -4.04 -0.15
N VAL A 157 31.47 -3.68 0.76
CA VAL A 157 31.21 -2.31 1.15
C VAL A 157 32.52 -1.82 1.76
N LYS A 158 33.17 -0.83 1.13
CA LYS A 158 34.22 -0.05 1.80
C LYS A 158 33.59 0.46 3.10
N GLU A 159 34.15 0.03 4.23
CA GLU A 159 33.78 0.50 5.57
C GLU A 159 33.78 2.03 5.59
N GLN A 160 32.62 2.64 5.41
CA GLN A 160 32.34 3.91 6.06
C GLN A 160 31.98 3.53 7.49
N LYS A 161 32.88 3.90 8.42
CA LYS A 161 32.78 3.69 9.86
C LYS A 161 31.34 3.93 10.35
N ALA A 162 30.58 2.85 10.45
CA ALA A 162 29.50 2.72 11.41
C ALA A 162 30.16 2.59 12.79
N SER A 163 30.71 3.70 13.27
CA SER A 163 30.99 3.89 14.68
C SER A 163 29.66 4.06 15.40
N PHE A 164 28.94 2.96 15.62
CA PHE A 164 28.05 2.85 16.76
C PHE A 164 27.81 1.37 17.14
N CYS A 165 28.68 0.89 18.04
CA CYS A 165 28.39 -0.10 19.09
C CYS A 165 27.96 -1.54 18.71
N ALA A 166 28.66 -2.20 17.79
CA ALA A 166 28.64 -3.67 17.72
C ALA A 166 29.70 -4.33 18.66
N GLU A 167 30.83 -3.66 18.91
CA GLU A 167 31.92 -4.23 19.74
C GLU A 167 31.67 -4.13 21.25
N ARG A 168 30.79 -3.23 21.71
CA ARG A 168 30.48 -3.07 23.15
C ARG A 168 29.45 -4.06 23.69
N ILE A 169 28.78 -4.83 22.82
CA ILE A 169 27.76 -5.81 23.24
C ILE A 169 28.40 -7.19 23.44
N LEU A 170 29.41 -7.54 22.65
CA LEU A 170 30.08 -8.84 22.74
C LEU A 170 31.06 -8.95 23.93
N SER A 171 31.57 -7.82 24.46
CA SER A 171 32.48 -7.84 25.63
C SER A 171 31.81 -7.57 26.98
N VAL A 172 30.50 -7.29 27.02
CA VAL A 172 29.75 -7.02 28.27
C VAL A 172 28.78 -8.17 28.63
N ALA A 173 28.53 -9.10 27.70
CA ALA A 173 27.57 -10.18 27.91
C ALA A 173 28.08 -11.37 28.75
N PHE A 174 29.32 -11.36 29.25
CA PHE A 174 29.82 -12.35 30.21
C PHE A 174 30.68 -11.69 31.28
N LYS A 175 30.04 -11.10 32.29
CA LYS A 175 30.47 -11.04 33.71
C LYS A 175 29.39 -10.31 34.52
N ASP A 176 29.00 -10.93 35.63
CA ASP A 176 28.02 -10.50 36.64
C ASP A 176 26.51 -10.67 36.37
N SER A 177 26.05 -11.89 36.67
CA SER A 177 24.66 -12.33 36.84
C SER A 177 23.94 -11.71 38.06
N SER A 178 24.48 -10.69 38.74
CA SER A 178 23.88 -10.12 39.95
C SER A 178 23.16 -8.78 39.75
N LEU A 179 23.42 -8.06 38.64
CA LEU A 179 22.80 -6.76 38.36
C LEU A 179 21.45 -6.85 37.62
N VAL A 180 21.19 -7.96 36.93
CA VAL A 180 19.93 -8.15 36.17
C VAL A 180 18.74 -8.44 37.10
N LYS A 181 18.99 -8.96 38.30
CA LYS A 181 17.95 -9.24 39.30
C LYS A 181 17.44 -8.00 40.02
N SER A 182 18.27 -6.96 40.21
CA SER A 182 17.85 -5.75 40.94
C SER A 182 17.04 -4.76 40.08
N VAL A 183 17.14 -4.86 38.74
CA VAL A 183 16.40 -3.99 37.81
C VAL A 183 14.98 -4.52 37.55
N LEU A 184 14.76 -5.83 37.66
CA LEU A 184 13.45 -6.46 37.43
C LEU A 184 12.48 -6.40 38.62
N ASP A 185 12.96 -6.09 39.82
CA ASP A 185 12.13 -6.00 41.04
C ASP A 185 11.65 -4.59 41.39
N GLN A 186 12.05 -3.53 40.66
CA GLN A 186 11.66 -2.14 40.97
C GLN A 186 10.49 -1.56 40.17
N ASN A 187 9.92 -2.29 39.21
CA ASN A 187 8.74 -1.83 38.45
C ASN A 187 7.47 -2.61 38.81
N ARG A 188 7.16 -2.67 40.11
CA ARG A 188 5.82 -2.97 40.61
C ARG A 188 5.36 -1.81 41.50
N THR A 189 4.13 -1.37 41.22
CA THR A 189 3.30 -0.35 41.91
C THR A 189 3.47 1.10 41.46
N LEU A 190 2.49 1.62 40.70
CA LEU A 190 1.50 2.59 41.21
C LEU A 190 0.48 3.03 40.11
N SER A 191 -0.78 2.70 40.37
CA SER A 191 -2.06 3.32 39.99
C SER A 191 -2.25 3.96 38.59
N HIS A 192 -2.89 3.21 37.68
CA HIS A 192 -3.43 3.71 36.40
C HIS A 192 -4.97 3.70 36.34
N ARG A 193 -5.66 3.56 37.48
CA ARG A 193 -7.11 3.27 37.51
C ARG A 193 -8.03 4.48 37.69
N GLN A 194 -7.50 5.66 38.02
CA GLN A 194 -8.34 6.85 38.31
C GLN A 194 -8.43 7.88 37.17
N LYS A 195 -7.76 7.66 36.03
CA LYS A 195 -7.78 8.58 34.87
C LYS A 195 -8.66 8.14 33.70
N GLN A 196 -9.24 6.92 33.74
CA GLN A 196 -10.06 6.38 32.66
C GLN A 196 -11.58 6.44 32.92
N GLU A 197 -12.02 6.72 34.14
CA GLU A 197 -13.46 6.80 34.48
C GLU A 197 -14.05 8.20 34.24
N SER A 198 -13.27 9.28 34.35
CA SER A 198 -13.75 10.64 34.09
C SER A 198 -14.03 10.93 32.61
N LEU A 199 -13.32 10.29 31.69
CA LEU A 199 -13.49 10.44 30.23
C LEU A 199 -14.68 9.65 29.66
N ARG A 200 -15.19 8.65 30.40
CA ARG A 200 -16.36 7.87 29.97
C ARG A 200 -17.68 8.58 30.25
N GLN A 201 -17.78 9.27 31.39
CA GLN A 201 -18.99 10.01 31.77
C GLN A 201 -19.22 11.25 30.89
N GLU A 202 -18.15 11.88 30.40
CA GLU A 202 -18.24 13.03 29.48
C GLU A 202 -18.69 12.63 28.06
N LYS A 203 -18.37 11.39 27.65
CA LYS A 203 -18.70 10.83 26.33
C LYS A 203 -20.13 10.30 26.25
N GLU A 204 -20.70 9.86 27.37
CA GLU A 204 -22.10 9.42 27.46
C GLU A 204 -23.09 10.59 27.61
N SER A 205 -22.66 11.76 28.11
CA SER A 205 -23.49 12.97 28.14
C SER A 205 -23.59 13.70 26.79
N MET A 206 -22.62 13.50 25.89
CA MET A 206 -22.63 14.09 24.54
C MET A 206 -23.51 13.31 23.54
N LEU A 207 -23.81 12.03 23.80
CA LEU A 207 -24.59 11.18 22.89
C LEU A 207 -26.11 11.34 23.03
N SER A 208 -26.59 12.20 23.93
CA SER A 208 -28.00 12.29 24.32
C SER A 208 -28.69 13.60 23.91
N ARG A 209 -28.09 14.42 23.03
CA ARG A 209 -28.60 15.77 22.73
C ARG A 209 -28.91 16.12 21.28
N GLU A 210 -28.83 15.18 20.34
CA GLU A 210 -29.28 15.44 18.96
C GLU A 210 -30.33 14.42 18.53
N HIS A 211 -31.49 14.48 19.16
CA HIS A 211 -32.77 14.09 18.58
C HIS A 211 -33.81 15.11 19.02
N ARG A 212 -34.14 16.06 18.14
CA ARG A 212 -35.52 16.55 17.94
C ARG A 212 -35.60 17.50 16.73
N GLU A 213 -36.38 17.02 15.75
CA GLU A 213 -37.38 17.75 14.92
C GLU A 213 -36.85 18.88 14.01
N VAL A 214 -37.14 19.00 12.70
CA VAL A 214 -38.35 18.74 11.89
C VAL A 214 -37.95 18.55 10.41
N SER A 215 -38.77 17.75 9.72
CA SER A 215 -38.86 17.46 8.28
C SER A 215 -38.68 18.62 7.28
N THR A 216 -37.88 18.38 6.23
CA THR A 216 -38.19 18.56 4.79
C THR A 216 -37.09 17.87 3.95
N ASP A 217 -37.46 17.30 2.80
CA ASP A 217 -36.60 16.87 1.68
C ASP A 217 -36.10 15.41 1.63
N GLU A 218 -37.02 14.46 1.47
CA GLU A 218 -36.76 13.07 1.04
C GLU A 218 -36.05 12.97 -0.34
N ASP A 219 -35.92 14.08 -1.10
CA ASP A 219 -35.16 14.16 -2.36
C ASP A 219 -33.64 14.40 -2.17
N GLN A 220 -33.20 14.80 -0.96
CA GLN A 220 -31.76 14.92 -0.64
C GLN A 220 -31.11 13.55 -0.35
N GLU A 221 -31.91 12.51 -0.09
CA GLU A 221 -31.47 11.28 0.56
C GLU A 221 -30.74 10.28 -0.36
N LYS A 222 -30.64 10.58 -1.67
CA LYS A 222 -29.91 9.73 -2.66
C LYS A 222 -28.63 10.34 -3.23
N ARG A 223 -28.14 11.46 -2.71
CA ARG A 223 -26.82 11.97 -3.13
C ARG A 223 -25.72 11.22 -2.39
N SER A 224 -24.80 10.60 -3.14
CA SER A 224 -23.63 9.98 -2.51
C SER A 224 -22.82 11.08 -1.80
N LEU A 225 -22.22 10.75 -0.65
CA LEU A 225 -21.39 11.70 0.09
C LEU A 225 -20.26 12.30 -0.77
N LEU A 226 -19.82 11.56 -1.79
CA LEU A 226 -18.84 12.02 -2.78
C LEU A 226 -19.39 13.12 -3.70
N GLU A 227 -20.67 13.05 -4.10
CA GLU A 227 -21.31 14.12 -4.90
C GLU A 227 -21.43 15.41 -4.09
N ILE A 228 -21.80 15.29 -2.81
CA ILE A 228 -21.84 16.43 -1.89
C ILE A 228 -20.46 17.06 -1.74
N ALA A 229 -19.41 16.24 -1.62
CA ALA A 229 -18.04 16.71 -1.55
C ALA A 229 -17.63 17.47 -2.83
N ARG A 230 -18.05 16.98 -4.00
CA ARG A 230 -17.78 17.62 -5.30
C ARG A 230 -18.45 18.98 -5.41
N GLU A 231 -19.73 19.08 -5.09
CA GLU A 231 -20.45 20.36 -5.09
C GLU A 231 -19.80 21.40 -4.16
N LYS A 232 -19.25 20.95 -3.02
CA LYS A 232 -18.52 21.81 -2.10
C LYS A 232 -17.16 22.24 -2.66
N ALA A 233 -16.45 21.35 -3.35
CA ALA A 233 -15.20 21.67 -4.04
C ALA A 233 -15.44 22.72 -5.13
N ASP A 234 -16.50 22.58 -5.92
CA ASP A 234 -16.88 23.54 -6.98
C ASP A 234 -17.18 24.93 -6.40
N ARG A 235 -17.74 24.99 -5.19
CA ARG A 235 -17.96 26.23 -4.42
C ARG A 235 -16.70 26.73 -3.68
N LYS A 236 -15.53 26.15 -3.95
CA LYS A 236 -14.24 26.44 -3.30
C LYS A 236 -14.20 26.20 -1.79
N LYS A 237 -15.14 25.42 -1.26
CA LYS A 237 -15.18 25.02 0.16
C LYS A 237 -14.31 23.80 0.39
N TYR A 238 -13.01 23.96 0.13
CA TYR A 238 -12.07 22.85 0.06
C TYR A 238 -11.92 22.06 1.37
N ALA A 239 -11.92 22.75 2.52
CA ALA A 239 -11.80 22.08 3.82
C ALA A 239 -12.99 21.15 4.12
N GLU A 240 -14.21 21.62 3.84
CA GLU A 240 -15.43 20.81 4.00
C GLU A 240 -15.46 19.64 3.00
N ALA A 241 -15.09 19.90 1.73
CA ALA A 241 -15.02 18.89 0.69
C ALA A 241 -14.02 17.78 1.03
N LEU A 242 -12.83 18.12 1.53
CA LEU A 242 -11.84 17.14 1.99
C LEU A 242 -12.37 16.31 3.17
N GLN A 243 -13.07 16.93 4.12
CA GLN A 243 -13.67 16.21 5.24
C GLN A 243 -14.75 15.23 4.79
N ASP A 244 -15.58 15.62 3.82
CA ASP A 244 -16.58 14.74 3.20
C ASP A 244 -15.93 13.59 2.42
N CYS A 245 -14.89 13.88 1.62
CA CYS A 245 -14.11 12.86 0.92
C CYS A 245 -13.48 11.86 1.91
N GLN A 246 -12.88 12.34 3.01
CA GLN A 246 -12.30 11.48 4.04
C GLN A 246 -13.36 10.62 4.74
N ARG A 247 -14.56 11.17 4.99
CA ARG A 247 -15.68 10.40 5.53
C ARG A 247 -16.16 9.33 4.54
N HIS A 248 -16.24 9.65 3.25
CA HIS A 248 -16.55 8.68 2.19
C HIS A 248 -15.53 7.55 2.14
N LEU A 249 -14.24 7.89 2.21
CA LEU A 249 -13.14 6.92 2.18
C LEU A 249 -13.08 6.01 3.42
N LYS A 250 -13.68 6.38 4.56
CA LYS A 250 -13.80 5.46 5.71
C LYS A 250 -14.67 4.25 5.39
N SER A 251 -15.73 4.44 4.61
CA SER A 251 -16.62 3.36 4.16
C SER A 251 -16.21 2.78 2.80
N HIS A 252 -15.52 3.56 1.96
CA HIS A 252 -15.09 3.17 0.61
C HIS A 252 -13.58 3.43 0.40
N PRO A 253 -12.67 2.69 1.07
CA PRO A 253 -11.24 3.01 1.06
C PRO A 253 -10.53 2.89 -0.29
N PHE A 254 -11.19 2.31 -1.30
CA PHE A 254 -10.61 2.05 -2.62
C PHE A 254 -11.35 2.79 -3.74
N ASP A 255 -12.18 3.79 -3.43
CA ASP A 255 -12.87 4.59 -4.45
C ASP A 255 -11.89 5.58 -5.10
N ALA A 256 -11.45 5.26 -6.31
CA ALA A 256 -10.50 6.07 -7.08
C ALA A 256 -11.02 7.50 -7.35
N ARG A 257 -12.34 7.69 -7.48
CA ARG A 257 -12.96 9.00 -7.76
C ARG A 257 -12.84 9.94 -6.57
N ALA A 258 -12.94 9.42 -5.36
CA ALA A 258 -12.76 10.21 -4.14
C ALA A 258 -11.31 10.69 -3.98
N TYR A 259 -10.34 9.82 -4.28
CA TYR A 259 -8.94 10.23 -4.33
C TYR A 259 -8.67 11.24 -5.45
N TYR A 260 -9.30 11.08 -6.62
CA TYR A 260 -9.16 12.04 -7.71
C TYR A 260 -9.69 13.42 -7.31
N LEU A 261 -10.87 13.50 -6.70
CA LEU A 261 -11.42 14.76 -6.20
C LEU A 261 -10.51 15.42 -5.15
N ILE A 262 -9.94 14.64 -4.23
CA ILE A 262 -8.94 15.15 -3.27
C ILE A 262 -7.72 15.73 -4.01
N SER A 263 -7.23 15.05 -5.05
CA SER A 263 -6.08 15.55 -5.81
C SER A 263 -6.38 16.86 -6.52
N LEU A 264 -7.57 17.03 -7.10
CA LEU A 264 -7.99 18.28 -7.72
C LEU A 264 -8.03 19.42 -6.69
N ILE A 265 -8.54 19.14 -5.48
CA ILE A 265 -8.54 20.12 -4.39
C ILE A 265 -7.10 20.54 -4.02
N TYR A 266 -6.16 19.60 -4.00
CA TYR A 266 -4.75 19.92 -3.74
C TYR A 266 -4.12 20.74 -4.87
N VAL A 267 -4.43 20.44 -6.14
CA VAL A 267 -4.01 21.27 -7.28
C VAL A 267 -4.50 22.71 -7.11
N GLU A 268 -5.78 22.88 -6.80
CA GLU A 268 -6.40 24.20 -6.58
C GLU A 268 -5.81 24.96 -5.38
N GLN A 269 -5.29 24.25 -4.38
CA GLN A 269 -4.60 24.83 -3.23
C GLN A 269 -3.11 25.10 -3.47
N GLY A 270 -2.56 24.71 -4.63
CA GLY A 270 -1.13 24.82 -4.94
C GLY A 270 -0.27 23.77 -4.20
N LEU A 271 -0.89 22.75 -3.62
CA LEU A 271 -0.23 21.64 -2.93
C LEU A 271 0.16 20.56 -3.96
N GLU A 272 1.13 20.88 -4.81
CA GLU A 272 1.47 20.06 -5.98
C GLU A 272 2.01 18.67 -5.59
N GLU A 273 2.84 18.57 -4.55
CA GLU A 273 3.42 17.30 -4.13
C GLU A 273 2.34 16.35 -3.59
N GLU A 274 1.40 16.87 -2.80
CA GLU A 274 0.24 16.14 -2.29
C GLU A 274 -0.71 15.73 -3.42
N ALA A 275 -0.90 16.59 -4.41
CA ALA A 275 -1.68 16.28 -5.60
C ALA A 275 -1.06 15.13 -6.39
N ILE A 276 0.26 15.18 -6.67
CA ILE A 276 0.99 14.12 -7.37
C ILE A 276 0.92 12.80 -6.59
N ALA A 277 1.15 12.83 -5.28
CA ALA A 277 1.07 11.65 -4.43
C ALA A 277 -0.35 11.04 -4.45
N THR A 278 -1.39 11.88 -4.48
CA THR A 278 -2.78 11.43 -4.52
C THR A 278 -3.17 10.90 -5.90
N LEU A 279 -2.76 11.54 -7.00
CA LEU A 279 -2.96 11.05 -8.36
C LEU A 279 -2.29 9.70 -8.61
N ARG A 280 -1.09 9.48 -8.05
CA ARG A 280 -0.45 8.15 -8.09
C ARG A 280 -1.30 7.07 -7.40
N LYS A 281 -2.00 7.40 -6.32
CA LYS A 281 -2.97 6.48 -5.68
C LYS A 281 -4.18 6.22 -6.57
N VAL A 282 -4.69 7.24 -7.27
CA VAL A 282 -5.78 7.06 -8.26
C VAL A 282 -5.37 6.08 -9.34
N LEU A 283 -4.20 6.28 -9.95
CA LEU A 283 -3.70 5.41 -11.03
C LEU A 283 -3.35 4.00 -10.56
N TYR A 284 -3.03 3.83 -9.27
CA TYR A 284 -2.87 2.52 -8.66
C TYR A 284 -4.21 1.77 -8.54
N LEU A 285 -5.26 2.46 -8.10
CA LEU A 285 -6.60 1.87 -7.93
C LEU A 285 -7.31 1.66 -9.27
N ALA A 286 -7.11 2.58 -10.21
CA ALA A 286 -7.75 2.62 -11.52
C ALA A 286 -6.71 2.98 -12.61
N PRO A 287 -5.98 2.00 -13.15
CA PRO A 287 -4.95 2.22 -14.18
C PRO A 287 -5.47 2.80 -15.49
N HIS A 288 -6.78 2.69 -15.78
CA HIS A 288 -7.41 3.25 -16.97
C HIS A 288 -8.14 4.58 -16.70
N TYR A 289 -7.83 5.26 -15.60
CA TYR A 289 -8.35 6.57 -15.25
C TYR A 289 -7.61 7.65 -16.05
N ILE A 290 -8.21 8.08 -17.16
CA ILE A 290 -7.61 8.99 -18.14
C ILE A 290 -7.36 10.38 -17.54
N SER A 291 -8.34 10.94 -16.83
CA SER A 291 -8.19 12.30 -16.28
C SER A 291 -7.03 12.39 -15.30
N ALA A 292 -6.81 11.36 -14.48
CA ALA A 292 -5.69 11.31 -13.56
C ALA A 292 -4.31 11.24 -14.26
N HIS A 293 -4.22 10.60 -15.43
CA HIS A 293 -3.00 10.64 -16.25
C HIS A 293 -2.76 12.04 -16.83
N ILE A 294 -3.82 12.70 -17.29
CA ILE A 294 -3.73 14.05 -17.87
C ILE A 294 -3.25 15.03 -16.81
N GLU A 295 -3.90 15.05 -15.64
CA GLU A 295 -3.55 15.93 -14.51
C GLU A 295 -2.13 15.68 -14.02
N LEU A 296 -1.72 14.41 -13.87
CA LEU A 296 -0.36 14.07 -13.46
C LEU A 296 0.67 14.55 -14.49
N GLY A 297 0.34 14.48 -15.78
CA GLY A 297 1.20 15.00 -16.84
C GLY A 297 1.35 16.52 -16.79
N HIS A 298 0.26 17.25 -16.53
CA HIS A 298 0.29 18.71 -16.33
C HIS A 298 1.18 19.09 -15.15
N LEU A 299 1.00 18.43 -13.99
CA LEU A 299 1.82 18.70 -12.81
C LEU A 299 3.31 18.44 -13.07
N TYR A 300 3.68 17.35 -13.77
CA TYR A 300 5.08 17.13 -14.11
C TYR A 300 5.66 18.18 -15.06
N ILE A 301 4.88 18.67 -16.02
CA ILE A 301 5.32 19.72 -16.94
C ILE A 301 5.49 21.04 -16.19
N ASN A 302 4.58 21.38 -15.29
CA ASN A 302 4.66 22.58 -14.45
C ASN A 302 5.89 22.55 -13.54
N GLN A 303 6.28 21.37 -13.03
CA GLN A 303 7.53 21.15 -12.30
C GLN A 303 8.79 21.16 -13.20
N GLY A 304 8.66 21.45 -14.50
CA GLY A 304 9.76 21.44 -15.47
C GLY A 304 10.20 20.04 -15.92
N ASN A 305 9.52 18.98 -15.47
CA ASN A 305 9.82 17.60 -15.84
C ASN A 305 9.06 17.17 -17.10
N LEU A 306 9.41 17.79 -18.22
CA LEU A 306 8.78 17.56 -19.53
C LEU A 306 8.79 16.07 -19.93
N GLN A 307 9.87 15.34 -19.62
CA GLN A 307 10.00 13.92 -19.97
C GLN A 307 9.00 13.05 -19.22
N LYS A 308 8.84 13.25 -17.90
CA LYS A 308 7.85 12.51 -17.11
C LYS A 308 6.43 12.86 -17.56
N GLY A 309 6.13 14.14 -17.75
CA GLY A 309 4.79 14.55 -18.20
C GLY A 309 4.41 13.95 -19.55
N ARG A 310 5.32 14.03 -20.53
CA ARG A 310 5.12 13.43 -21.86
C ARG A 310 4.89 11.92 -21.78
N LYS A 311 5.64 11.21 -20.94
CA LYS A 311 5.48 9.76 -20.75
C LYS A 311 4.09 9.40 -20.23
N VAL A 312 3.56 10.16 -19.27
CA VAL A 312 2.22 9.92 -18.71
C VAL A 312 1.14 10.21 -19.75
N TRP A 313 1.29 11.27 -20.55
CA TRP A 313 0.35 11.55 -21.64
C TRP A 313 0.40 10.51 -22.77
N ILE A 314 1.57 10.00 -23.13
CA ILE A 314 1.66 8.86 -24.06
C ILE A 314 0.85 7.68 -23.53
N LYS A 315 0.93 7.41 -22.22
CA LYS A 315 0.17 6.31 -21.62
C LYS A 315 -1.33 6.55 -21.66
N ALA A 316 -1.82 7.75 -21.36
CA ALA A 316 -3.24 8.08 -21.53
C ALA A 316 -3.71 7.92 -22.97
N LYS A 317 -2.91 8.36 -23.95
CA LYS A 317 -3.19 8.18 -25.38
C LYS A 317 -3.34 6.69 -25.75
N GLU A 318 -2.41 5.85 -25.28
CA GLU A 318 -2.46 4.40 -25.48
C GLU A 318 -3.73 3.78 -24.89
N ILE A 319 -4.14 4.20 -23.69
CA ILE A 319 -5.35 3.68 -23.04
C ILE A 319 -6.60 4.08 -23.83
N ILE A 320 -6.69 5.32 -24.29
CA ILE A 320 -7.82 5.78 -25.13
C ILE A 320 -7.91 4.93 -26.40
N LEU A 321 -6.78 4.65 -27.06
CA LEU A 321 -6.75 3.83 -28.28
C LEU A 321 -7.08 2.35 -28.05
N GLN A 322 -6.87 1.84 -26.82
CA GLN A 322 -7.14 0.44 -26.47
C GLN A 322 -8.60 0.20 -26.05
N GLU A 323 -9.35 1.26 -25.75
CA GLU A 323 -10.76 1.23 -25.30
C GLU A 323 -11.07 0.11 -24.29
N PRO A 324 -10.33 0.03 -23.16
CA PRO A 324 -10.58 -1.00 -22.16
C PRO A 324 -11.97 -0.83 -21.54
N THR A 325 -12.57 -1.94 -21.11
CA THR A 325 -13.94 -1.98 -20.55
C THR A 325 -14.10 -1.16 -19.27
N ASP A 326 -13.01 -0.88 -18.56
CA ASP A 326 -12.94 -0.09 -17.34
C ASP A 326 -12.29 1.29 -17.56
N LEU A 327 -12.28 1.78 -18.80
CA LEU A 327 -11.88 3.15 -19.12
C LEU A 327 -12.74 4.15 -18.34
N TYR A 328 -12.08 5.05 -17.64
CA TYR A 328 -12.75 6.10 -16.87
C TYR A 328 -12.18 7.47 -17.26
N TYR A 329 -13.07 8.38 -17.62
CA TYR A 329 -12.73 9.74 -18.01
C TYR A 329 -13.77 10.72 -17.46
N GLU A 330 -13.29 11.64 -16.62
CA GLU A 330 -14.01 12.84 -16.18
C GLU A 330 -13.52 14.03 -17.01
N GLY A 331 -14.34 14.45 -17.97
CA GLY A 331 -14.13 15.64 -18.80
C GLY A 331 -15.32 15.88 -19.73
N ASP A 332 -15.53 17.14 -20.12
CA ASP A 332 -16.70 17.55 -20.92
C ASP A 332 -16.51 17.32 -22.43
N GLU A 333 -15.27 17.13 -22.87
CA GLU A 333 -14.95 16.90 -24.27
C GLU A 333 -15.08 15.42 -24.67
N ARG A 334 -15.28 15.16 -25.96
CA ARG A 334 -15.30 13.79 -26.48
C ARG A 334 -13.88 13.20 -26.46
N LEU A 335 -13.76 11.90 -26.19
CA LEU A 335 -12.48 11.19 -26.20
C LEU A 335 -11.71 11.33 -27.53
N GLU A 336 -12.42 11.43 -28.66
CA GLU A 336 -11.82 11.68 -29.98
C GLU A 336 -11.13 13.06 -30.06
N GLU A 337 -11.75 14.09 -29.47
CA GLU A 337 -11.23 15.44 -29.45
C GLU A 337 -10.05 15.57 -28.48
N LEU A 338 -10.18 14.96 -27.30
CA LEU A 338 -9.08 14.79 -26.36
C LEU A 338 -7.88 14.09 -27.02
N LEU A 339 -8.13 12.98 -27.73
CA LEU A 339 -7.07 12.24 -28.43
C LEU A 339 -6.38 13.12 -29.50
N ARG A 340 -7.13 13.95 -30.22
CA ARG A 340 -6.57 14.91 -31.18
C ARG A 340 -5.69 15.95 -30.49
N LYS A 341 -6.13 16.51 -29.36
CA LYS A 341 -5.35 17.47 -28.56
C LYS A 341 -4.07 16.83 -28.03
N MET A 342 -4.15 15.61 -27.51
CA MET A 342 -2.99 14.87 -27.02
C MET A 342 -1.96 14.60 -28.11
N LYS A 343 -2.37 14.23 -29.33
CA LYS A 343 -1.45 14.09 -30.48
C LYS A 343 -0.73 15.40 -30.80
N CYS A 344 -1.45 16.52 -30.80
CA CYS A 344 -0.86 17.85 -31.00
C CYS A 344 0.17 18.19 -29.90
N LEU A 345 -0.19 17.99 -28.63
CA LEU A 345 0.70 18.21 -27.47
C LEU A 345 1.95 17.31 -27.51
N LEU A 346 1.83 16.11 -28.09
CA LEU A 346 2.94 15.18 -28.26
C LEU A 346 3.76 15.42 -29.53
N GLY A 347 3.41 16.40 -30.37
CA GLY A 347 4.10 16.71 -31.62
C GLY A 347 3.87 15.68 -32.74
N GLU A 348 2.74 14.98 -32.69
CA GLU A 348 2.32 13.95 -33.67
C GLU A 348 1.22 14.47 -34.62
N GLY A 349 1.17 15.79 -34.82
CA GLY A 349 0.14 16.50 -35.57
C GLY A 349 0.32 16.49 -37.07
#